data_AF-A0A6V7K4S4-F1
#
_entry.id   AF-A0A6V7K4S4-F1
#
_cell.length_a   1.000
_cell.length_b   1.000
_cell.length_c   1.000
_cell.angle_alpha   90.00
_cell.angle_beta   90.00
_cell.angle_gamma   90.00
#
_symmetry.space_group_name_H-M   'P 1'
#
loop_
_entity.id
_entity.type
_entity.pdbx_description
1 polymer ?
#
loop_
_entity_poly.entity_id
_entity_poly.type
_entity_poly.pdbx_seq_one_letter_code
_entity_poly.pdbx_strand_id
1 'polypeptide(L)'
;IDKVTLEQLHYARLGVGGAGGWQLFAEDGEMKMYRREEEADGLVVDPLKACHVVKGVTAREVCEVFFSPKYRSGWETTLEDMTVVETISNDTLVFLQTHKRIWPASQRDALFWSHMRSVPDSEDPDGADLWIVCNHSTEHPQYP
;
A
#
# COMPACT_ATOMS: atom_id res chain seq x y z
N ILE A 1 -5.83 13.65 -1.64
CA ILE A 1 -4.94 12.77 -0.86
C ILE A 1 -5.65 12.27 0.40
N ASP A 2 -5.99 13.15 1.35
CA ASP A 2 -6.67 12.76 2.60
C ASP A 2 -7.95 11.95 2.40
N LYS A 3 -8.86 12.43 1.53
CA LYS A 3 -10.12 11.72 1.21
C LYS A 3 -9.85 10.26 0.80
N VAL A 4 -8.97 10.05 -0.17
CA VAL A 4 -8.62 8.72 -0.68
C VAL A 4 -7.95 7.88 0.42
N THR A 5 -7.07 8.49 1.21
CA THR A 5 -6.39 7.80 2.32
C THR A 5 -7.39 7.29 3.36
N LEU A 6 -8.37 8.10 3.75
CA LEU A 6 -9.40 7.71 4.71
C LEU A 6 -10.39 6.68 4.12
N GLU A 7 -10.69 6.77 2.83
CA GLU A 7 -11.46 5.74 2.11
C GLU A 7 -10.71 4.39 2.11
N GLN A 8 -9.41 4.39 1.83
CA GLN A 8 -8.58 3.18 1.89
C GLN A 8 -8.48 2.63 3.32
N LEU A 9 -8.36 3.48 4.33
CA LEU A 9 -8.38 3.05 5.73
C LEU A 9 -9.72 2.37 6.08
N HIS A 10 -10.84 2.93 5.64
CA HIS A 10 -12.15 2.33 5.83
C HIS A 10 -12.21 0.92 5.23
N TYR A 11 -11.82 0.75 3.96
CA TYR A 11 -11.81 -0.57 3.31
C TYR A 11 -10.81 -1.55 3.95
N ALA A 12 -9.67 -1.06 4.43
CA ALA A 12 -8.68 -1.88 5.13
C ALA A 12 -9.23 -2.45 6.46
N ARG A 13 -10.11 -1.70 7.16
CA ARG A 13 -10.78 -2.17 8.39
C ARG A 13 -11.87 -3.21 8.15
N LEU A 14 -12.52 -3.20 6.99
CA LEU A 14 -13.58 -4.17 6.69
C LEU A 14 -13.03 -5.59 6.74
N GLY A 15 -13.67 -6.49 7.48
CA GLY A 15 -13.24 -7.88 7.58
C GLY A 15 -13.22 -8.61 6.22
N VAL A 16 -12.52 -9.74 6.18
CA VAL A 16 -12.51 -10.65 5.02
C VAL A 16 -13.67 -11.65 5.03
N GLY A 17 -14.44 -11.73 6.12
CA GLY A 17 -15.59 -12.62 6.24
C GLY A 17 -16.87 -12.06 5.61
N GLY A 18 -17.75 -12.94 5.10
CA GLY A 18 -19.07 -12.60 4.55
C GLY A 18 -19.22 -12.87 3.05
N ALA A 19 -20.25 -12.27 2.42
CA ALA A 19 -20.57 -12.41 1.00
C ALA A 19 -19.58 -11.73 0.03
N GLY A 20 -18.42 -11.28 0.52
CA GLY A 20 -17.45 -10.45 -0.21
C GLY A 20 -16.48 -11.21 -1.12
N GLY A 21 -16.54 -12.55 -1.15
CA GLY A 21 -15.79 -13.37 -2.11
C GLY A 21 -14.28 -13.47 -1.86
N TRP A 22 -13.78 -13.09 -0.68
CA TRP A 22 -12.37 -13.22 -0.33
C TRP A 22 -11.96 -14.69 -0.19
N GLN A 23 -10.87 -15.06 -0.85
CA GLN A 23 -10.27 -16.39 -0.82
C GLN A 23 -8.90 -16.31 -0.14
N LEU A 24 -8.69 -17.10 0.91
CA LEU A 24 -7.36 -17.28 1.50
C LEU A 24 -6.50 -18.10 0.53
N PHE A 25 -5.37 -17.55 0.09
CA PHE A 25 -4.47 -18.23 -0.86
C PHE A 25 -3.06 -18.48 -0.32
N ALA A 26 -2.66 -17.81 0.76
CA ALA A 26 -1.41 -18.09 1.48
C ALA A 26 -1.55 -17.80 2.97
N GLU A 27 -0.90 -18.63 3.80
CA GLU A 27 -0.84 -18.48 5.26
C GLU A 27 0.54 -18.94 5.75
N ASP A 28 1.18 -18.13 6.58
CA ASP A 28 2.44 -18.46 7.26
C ASP A 28 2.44 -17.85 8.67
N GLY A 29 2.22 -18.69 9.68
CA GLY A 29 2.06 -18.26 11.07
C GLY A 29 0.93 -17.25 11.24
N GLU A 30 1.25 -16.04 11.69
CA GLU A 30 0.29 -14.95 11.87
C GLU A 30 -0.03 -14.20 10.56
N MET A 31 0.61 -14.54 9.44
CA MET A 31 0.41 -13.89 8.15
C MET A 31 -0.68 -14.61 7.37
N LYS A 32 -1.69 -13.86 6.92
CA LYS A 32 -2.79 -14.39 6.09
C LYS A 32 -2.99 -13.51 4.88
N MET A 33 -2.98 -14.09 3.69
CA MET A 33 -3.16 -13.38 2.41
C MET A 33 -4.41 -13.86 1.70
N TYR A 34 -5.25 -12.89 1.33
CA TYR A 34 -6.53 -13.08 0.69
C TYR A 34 -6.55 -12.37 -0.66
N ARG A 35 -7.28 -12.96 -1.61
CA ARG A 35 -7.55 -12.36 -2.92
C ARG A 35 -9.03 -12.43 -3.24
N ARG A 36 -9.51 -11.55 -4.10
CA ARG A 36 -10.80 -11.70 -4.79
C ARG A 36 -10.51 -11.72 -6.28
N GLU A 37 -11.05 -12.70 -7.00
CA GLU A 37 -10.85 -12.78 -8.45
C GLU A 37 -11.75 -11.74 -9.12
N GLU A 38 -11.15 -10.83 -9.89
CA GLU A 38 -11.86 -9.75 -10.57
C GLU A 38 -11.18 -9.42 -11.91
N GLU A 39 -12.01 -9.23 -12.94
CA GLU A 39 -11.55 -8.90 -14.28
C GLU A 39 -12.22 -7.59 -14.73
N ALA A 40 -11.42 -6.64 -15.20
CA ALA A 40 -11.89 -5.39 -15.77
C ALA A 40 -11.24 -5.22 -17.15
N ASP A 41 -12.07 -5.06 -18.19
CA ASP A 41 -11.62 -4.88 -19.58
C ASP A 41 -10.63 -5.96 -20.08
N GLY A 42 -10.83 -7.22 -19.66
CA GLY A 42 -9.93 -8.32 -20.03
C GLY A 42 -8.64 -8.39 -19.20
N LEU A 43 -8.47 -7.50 -18.23
CA LEU A 43 -7.31 -7.44 -17.36
C LEU A 43 -7.65 -7.96 -15.97
N VAL A 44 -6.76 -8.79 -15.42
CA VAL A 44 -6.82 -9.26 -14.04
C VAL A 44 -6.55 -8.09 -13.11
N VAL A 45 -7.54 -7.76 -12.26
CA VAL A 45 -7.49 -6.65 -11.30
C VAL A 45 -7.78 -7.13 -9.88
N ASP A 46 -7.44 -8.39 -9.59
CA ASP A 46 -7.68 -9.07 -8.32
C ASP A 46 -7.33 -8.20 -7.10
N PRO A 47 -8.32 -7.79 -6.28
CA PRO A 47 -8.04 -7.14 -5.02
C PRO A 47 -7.27 -8.09 -4.09
N LEU A 48 -6.21 -7.58 -3.48
CA LEU A 48 -5.39 -8.30 -2.50
C LEU A 48 -5.55 -7.69 -1.11
N LYS A 49 -5.57 -8.55 -0.10
CA LYS A 49 -5.57 -8.14 1.31
C LYS A 49 -4.69 -9.06 2.12
N ALA A 50 -3.81 -8.50 2.94
CA ALA A 50 -3.00 -9.26 3.89
C ALA A 50 -3.24 -8.76 5.31
N CYS A 51 -3.29 -9.68 6.25
CA CYS A 51 -3.33 -9.40 7.69
C CYS A 51 -2.12 -10.05 8.34
N HIS A 52 -1.45 -9.31 9.22
CA HIS A 52 -0.32 -9.84 9.98
C HIS A 52 -0.19 -9.18 11.36
N VAL A 53 0.39 -9.89 12.32
CA VAL A 53 0.71 -9.38 13.66
C VAL A 53 2.22 -9.46 13.86
N VAL A 54 2.86 -8.30 13.95
CA VAL A 54 4.32 -8.19 14.13
C VAL A 54 4.61 -7.73 15.57
N LYS A 55 5.31 -8.56 16.33
CA LYS A 55 5.67 -8.26 17.73
C LYS A 55 6.94 -7.41 17.79
N GLY A 56 7.02 -6.51 18.77
CA GLY A 56 8.23 -5.74 19.07
C GLY A 56 8.43 -4.49 18.22
N VAL A 57 7.43 -4.10 17.42
CA VAL A 57 7.42 -2.86 16.63
C VAL A 57 6.06 -2.18 16.76
N THR A 58 6.03 -0.86 16.59
CA THR A 58 4.82 -0.06 16.56
C THR A 58 4.32 0.16 15.13
N ALA A 59 3.02 0.46 14.97
CA ALA A 59 2.44 0.78 13.66
C ALA A 59 3.12 1.99 13.00
N ARG A 60 3.52 2.98 13.80
CA ARG A 60 4.28 4.15 13.34
C ARG A 60 5.62 3.75 12.72
N GLU A 61 6.39 2.89 13.38
CA GLU A 61 7.70 2.44 12.88
C GLU A 61 7.56 1.66 11.57
N VAL A 62 6.55 0.80 11.46
CA VAL A 62 6.25 0.06 10.22
C VAL A 62 5.91 1.04 9.10
N CYS A 63 5.02 2.00 9.35
CA CYS A 63 4.65 3.00 8.35
C CYS A 63 5.84 3.87 7.92
N GLU A 64 6.70 4.28 8.85
CA GLU A 64 7.90 5.07 8.54
C GLU A 64 8.85 4.31 7.61
N VAL A 65 9.11 3.02 7.90
CA VAL A 65 10.00 2.19 7.06
C VAL A 65 9.40 1.95 5.66
N PHE A 66 8.09 1.83 5.57
CA PHE A 66 7.39 1.61 4.30
C PHE A 66 7.31 2.88 3.44
N PHE A 67 6.97 4.02 4.07
CA PHE A 67 6.84 5.33 3.42
C PHE A 67 8.20 5.89 2.99
N SER A 68 9.20 5.86 3.87
CA SER A 68 10.43 6.62 3.68
C SER A 68 11.31 6.04 2.57
N PRO A 69 11.72 6.84 1.58
CA PRO A 69 12.61 6.40 0.50
C PRO A 69 13.96 5.91 1.03
N LYS A 70 14.40 6.42 2.19
CA LYS A 70 15.66 6.08 2.85
C LYS A 70 15.81 4.58 3.12
N TYR A 71 14.72 3.89 3.42
CA TYR A 71 14.75 2.47 3.78
C TYR A 71 14.36 1.55 2.63
N ARG A 72 13.90 2.10 1.50
CA ARG A 72 13.30 1.32 0.41
C ARG A 72 14.22 0.23 -0.11
N SER A 73 15.49 0.55 -0.39
CA SER A 73 16.47 -0.40 -0.91
C SER A 73 16.82 -1.53 0.06
N GLY A 74 16.48 -1.40 1.35
CA GLY A 74 16.75 -2.40 2.37
C GLY A 74 15.76 -3.56 2.37
N TRP A 75 14.56 -3.37 1.81
CA TRP A 75 13.49 -4.38 1.86
C TRP A 75 12.79 -4.61 0.51
N GLU A 76 12.77 -3.63 -0.39
CA GLU A 76 12.10 -3.75 -1.68
C GLU A 76 13.00 -4.48 -2.69
N THR A 77 12.46 -5.54 -3.29
CA THR A 77 13.21 -6.45 -4.16
C THR A 77 12.71 -6.44 -5.60
N THR A 78 11.56 -5.81 -5.85
CA THR A 78 10.87 -5.81 -7.15
C THR A 78 11.21 -4.63 -8.03
N LEU A 79 11.86 -3.59 -7.49
CA LEU A 79 12.19 -2.37 -8.23
C LEU A 79 13.50 -2.51 -9.03
N GLU A 80 13.50 -1.87 -10.19
CA GLU A 80 14.69 -1.59 -11.01
C GLU A 80 15.22 -0.17 -10.69
N ASP A 81 14.34 0.83 -10.65
CA ASP A 81 14.66 2.21 -10.28
C ASP A 81 13.53 2.87 -9.46
N MET A 82 13.90 3.84 -8.62
CA MET A 82 12.97 4.62 -7.80
C MET A 82 13.46 6.06 -7.67
N THR A 83 12.60 7.00 -8.03
CA THR A 83 12.86 8.45 -7.93
C THR A 83 11.72 9.14 -7.19
N VAL A 84 12.06 10.01 -6.23
CA VAL A 84 11.09 10.97 -5.67
C VAL A 84 11.05 12.17 -6.61
N VAL A 85 9.93 12.35 -7.31
CA VAL A 85 9.77 13.40 -8.32
C VAL A 85 9.20 14.70 -7.77
N GLU A 86 8.47 14.63 -6.65
CA GLU A 86 7.93 15.80 -5.95
C GLU A 86 7.84 15.54 -4.45
N THR A 87 8.12 16.58 -3.65
CA THR A 87 7.85 16.60 -2.20
C THR A 87 6.73 17.60 -1.94
N ILE A 88 5.50 17.10 -1.74
CA ILE A 88 4.32 17.93 -1.47
C ILE A 88 4.36 18.44 -0.02
N SER A 89 4.71 17.55 0.91
CA SER A 89 4.86 17.83 2.33
C SER A 89 5.77 16.79 2.99
N ASN A 90 6.09 16.95 4.28
CA ASN A 90 6.92 15.98 5.01
C ASN A 90 6.30 14.58 5.09
N ASP A 91 4.98 14.48 4.98
CA ASP A 91 4.19 13.24 5.03
C ASP A 91 3.60 12.85 3.67
N THR A 92 3.95 13.56 2.59
CA THR A 92 3.45 13.30 1.23
C THR A 92 4.52 13.48 0.17
N LEU A 93 4.85 12.40 -0.54
CA LEU A 93 5.83 12.38 -1.62
C LEU A 93 5.20 11.83 -2.91
N VAL A 94 5.71 12.24 -4.06
CA VAL A 94 5.36 11.63 -5.35
C VAL A 94 6.55 10.80 -5.83
N PHE A 95 6.29 9.54 -6.17
CA PHE A 95 7.26 8.56 -6.61
C PHE A 95 7.03 8.20 -8.07
N LEU A 96 8.13 8.11 -8.81
CA LEU A 96 8.21 7.37 -10.07
C LEU A 96 9.05 6.11 -9.83
N GLN A 97 8.50 4.94 -10.16
CA GLN A 97 9.15 3.65 -9.95
C GLN A 97 9.10 2.81 -11.21
N THR A 98 10.19 2.13 -11.52
CA THR A 98 10.21 1.09 -12.56
C THR A 98 10.42 -0.26 -11.89
N HIS A 99 9.64 -1.26 -12.28
CA HIS A 99 9.72 -2.61 -11.72
C HIS A 99 10.61 -3.50 -12.59
N LYS A 100 11.23 -4.50 -11.98
CA LYS A 100 11.93 -5.56 -12.70
C LYS A 100 10.98 -6.24 -13.67
N ARG A 101 11.46 -6.49 -14.89
CA ARG A 101 10.64 -7.07 -15.95
C ARG A 101 10.27 -8.52 -15.62
N ILE A 102 8.98 -8.83 -15.67
CA ILE A 102 8.45 -10.20 -15.65
C ILE A 102 8.18 -10.62 -17.09
N TRP A 103 9.02 -11.49 -17.64
CA TRP A 103 8.82 -12.05 -18.98
C TRP A 103 7.56 -12.95 -18.99
N PRO A 104 6.70 -12.91 -20.03
CA PRO A 104 6.88 -12.27 -21.34
C PRO A 104 6.40 -10.81 -21.43
N ALA A 105 5.83 -10.25 -20.36
CA ALA A 105 5.27 -8.91 -20.39
C ALA A 105 6.33 -7.81 -20.59
N SER A 106 5.85 -6.65 -21.03
CA SER A 106 6.62 -5.40 -21.00
C SER A 106 6.93 -5.00 -19.55
N GLN A 107 8.03 -4.28 -19.38
CA GLN A 107 8.36 -3.67 -18.09
C GLN A 107 7.25 -2.68 -17.68
N ARG A 108 7.00 -2.57 -16.37
CA ARG A 108 5.98 -1.67 -15.82
C ARG A 108 6.63 -0.60 -14.97
N ASP A 109 6.10 0.61 -15.10
CA ASP A 109 6.35 1.70 -14.20
C ASP A 109 5.10 2.05 -13.39
N ALA A 110 5.28 2.91 -12.39
CA ALA A 110 4.20 3.45 -11.58
C ALA A 110 4.57 4.87 -11.13
N LEU A 111 3.68 5.81 -11.42
CA LEU A 111 3.71 7.17 -10.90
C LEU A 111 2.58 7.34 -9.88
N PHE A 112 2.93 7.61 -8.62
CA PHE A 112 1.95 7.66 -7.54
C PHE A 112 2.38 8.62 -6.44
N TRP A 113 1.41 9.23 -5.77
CA TRP A 113 1.67 9.85 -4.48
C TRP A 113 1.63 8.78 -3.37
N SER A 114 2.49 8.95 -2.38
CA SER A 114 2.53 8.20 -1.13
C SER A 114 2.25 9.17 0.00
N HIS A 115 1.30 8.84 0.88
CA HIS A 115 0.87 9.69 1.97
C HIS A 115 0.81 8.91 3.29
N MET A 116 1.58 9.34 4.29
CA MET A 116 1.61 8.73 5.62
C MET A 116 0.79 9.56 6.61
N ARG A 117 -0.10 8.92 7.36
CA ARG A 117 -0.96 9.63 8.31
C ARG A 117 -1.22 8.85 9.58
N SER A 118 -1.32 9.58 10.69
CA SER A 118 -1.87 9.12 11.95
C SER A 118 -3.35 9.52 12.04
N VAL A 119 -4.20 8.57 12.44
CA VAL A 119 -5.65 8.72 12.48
C VAL A 119 -6.16 8.22 13.84
N PRO A 120 -6.90 9.06 14.60
CA PRO A 120 -7.53 8.62 15.84
C PRO A 120 -8.46 7.43 15.61
N ASP A 121 -8.39 6.42 16.48
CA ASP A 121 -9.29 5.27 16.36
C ASP A 121 -10.65 5.57 17.01
N SER A 122 -11.68 5.71 16.19
CA SER A 122 -13.05 5.88 16.68
C SER A 122 -13.62 4.65 17.39
N GLU A 123 -13.05 3.45 17.15
CA GLU A 123 -13.49 2.22 17.81
C GLU A 123 -12.76 1.98 19.15
N ASP A 124 -11.62 2.62 19.37
CA ASP A 124 -10.86 2.59 20.62
C ASP A 124 -10.32 3.99 20.97
N PRO A 125 -11.18 4.90 21.47
CA PRO A 125 -10.80 6.30 21.70
C PRO A 125 -9.70 6.52 22.75
N ASP A 126 -9.53 5.56 23.66
CA ASP A 126 -8.48 5.57 24.69
C ASP A 126 -7.20 4.84 24.23
N GLY A 127 -7.25 4.23 23.05
CA GLY A 127 -6.16 3.47 22.43
C GLY A 127 -5.12 4.34 21.73
N ALA A 128 -4.19 3.66 21.05
CA ALA A 128 -3.21 4.33 20.20
C ALA A 128 -3.82 4.66 18.83
N ASP A 129 -3.38 5.77 18.23
CA ASP A 129 -3.79 6.13 16.88
C ASP A 129 -3.43 5.02 15.87
N LEU A 130 -4.30 4.86 14.88
CA LEU A 130 -4.01 4.09 13.69
C LEU A 130 -2.95 4.83 12.86
N TRP A 131 -2.10 4.06 12.18
CA TRP A 131 -1.15 4.59 11.20
C TRP A 131 -1.39 3.96 9.85
N ILE A 132 -1.41 4.79 8.80
CA ILE A 132 -1.63 4.36 7.43
C ILE A 132 -0.60 5.01 6.51
N VAL A 133 -0.14 4.24 5.52
CA VAL A 133 0.51 4.77 4.31
C VAL A 133 -0.37 4.39 3.13
N CYS A 134 -0.84 5.38 2.38
CA CYS A 134 -1.62 5.19 1.17
C CYS A 134 -0.77 5.56 -0.04
N ASN A 135 -0.60 4.62 -0.97
CA ASN A 135 0.01 4.86 -2.28
C ASN A 135 -1.09 4.82 -3.33
N HIS A 136 -1.20 5.85 -4.17
CA HIS A 136 -2.23 5.91 -5.20
C HIS A 136 -1.71 6.62 -6.44
N SER A 137 -1.99 6.03 -7.60
CA SER A 137 -1.54 6.52 -8.90
C SER A 137 -1.97 7.97 -9.14
N THR A 138 -1.14 8.72 -9.85
CA THR A 138 -1.41 10.11 -10.19
C THR A 138 -0.79 10.46 -11.53
N GLU A 139 -1.12 11.63 -12.05
CA GLU A 139 -0.56 12.17 -13.29
C GLU A 139 0.40 13.30 -12.92
N HIS A 140 1.51 13.43 -13.65
CA HIS A 140 2.45 14.53 -13.47
C HIS A 140 2.91 15.05 -14.83
N PRO A 141 2.79 16.35 -15.14
CA PRO A 141 3.05 16.87 -16.50
C PRO A 141 4.45 16.59 -17.07
N GLN A 142 5.46 16.44 -16.19
CA GLN A 142 6.84 16.13 -16.59
C GLN A 142 7.11 14.62 -16.78
N TYR A 143 6.16 13.78 -16.36
CA TYR A 143 6.25 12.32 -16.41
C TYR A 143 4.91 11.76 -16.93
N PRO A 144 4.64 11.94 -18.25
CA PRO A 144 3.39 11.51 -18.89
C PRO A 144 3.29 10.00 -19.08
#